data_AF-B5GDT2-F1
#
_entry.id   AF-B5GDT2-F1
#
_cell.length_a   1.000
_cell.length_b   1.000
_cell.length_c   1.000
_cell.angle_alpha   90.00
_cell.angle_beta   90.00
_cell.angle_gamma   90.00
#
_symmetry.space_group_name_H-M   'P 1'
#
loop_
_entity.id
_entity.type
_entity.pdbx_description
1 polymer ?
#
loop_
_entity_poly.entity_id
_entity_poly.type
_entity_poly.pdbx_seq_one_letter_code
_entity_poly.pdbx_strand_id
1 'polypeptide(L)'
;MLGDPGFPARVRAAGLTSVTLAATYHATRAATPHHPARRLVDAAHSALYRPAPDPAAPRWAGARLRPATPAWTGPEPDPFGAAARLLRAEGLAVTAWLVLGHDSRLGTAHPDLTVVNCYGEHYRYALCPSHAEVRAYGAALAAEALDGVPVDGVSLEGCGQLGVVHAGTHEKTDGAWTAEQARLLSVCCCAACAAAWSARGLNPGSVRAALRTAVRSGLPLSDEFAATLLAV
;
A
#
# COMPACT_ATOMS: atom_id res chain seq x y z
N MET A 1 -10.65 14.71 10.01
CA MET A 1 -11.45 15.75 9.36
C MET A 1 -12.92 15.67 9.79
N LEU A 2 -13.61 14.53 9.61
CA LEU A 2 -14.98 14.38 10.13
C LEU A 2 -15.06 14.69 11.62
N GLY A 3 -15.98 15.57 12.02
CA GLY A 3 -16.09 16.10 13.38
C GLY A 3 -15.27 17.38 13.65
N ASP A 4 -14.67 17.99 12.62
CA ASP A 4 -13.91 19.24 12.70
C ASP A 4 -14.45 20.26 11.67
N PRO A 5 -15.44 21.09 12.05
CA PRO A 5 -16.05 22.05 11.15
C PRO A 5 -15.08 23.16 10.70
N GLY A 6 -13.99 23.37 11.45
CA GLY A 6 -12.96 24.36 11.10
C GLY A 6 -11.97 23.87 10.03
N PHE A 7 -11.98 22.58 9.67
CA PHE A 7 -11.01 22.02 8.74
C PHE A 7 -11.01 22.71 7.36
N PRO A 8 -12.15 22.89 6.66
CA PRO A 8 -12.16 23.52 5.34
C PRO A 8 -11.65 24.96 5.37
N ALA A 9 -12.02 25.73 6.40
CA ALA A 9 -11.54 27.11 6.57
C ALA A 9 -10.01 27.16 6.74
N ARG A 10 -9.42 26.25 7.50
CA ARG A 10 -7.96 26.17 7.67
C ARG A 10 -7.24 25.77 6.38
N VAL A 11 -7.81 24.87 5.57
CA VAL A 11 -7.26 24.53 4.25
C VAL A 11 -7.18 25.78 3.36
N ARG A 12 -8.27 26.55 3.27
CA ARG A 12 -8.30 27.80 2.48
C ARG A 12 -7.36 28.87 3.03
N ALA A 13 -7.29 29.02 4.36
CA ALA A 13 -6.39 29.98 5.00
C ALA A 13 -4.91 29.67 4.74
N ALA A 14 -4.58 28.40 4.48
CA ALA A 14 -3.25 27.97 4.04
C ALA A 14 -3.00 28.18 2.53
N GLY A 15 -3.95 28.75 1.78
CA GLY A 15 -3.85 28.96 0.33
C GLY A 15 -4.05 27.69 -0.51
N LEU A 16 -4.53 26.60 0.10
CA LEU A 16 -4.73 25.32 -0.57
C LEU A 16 -6.15 25.21 -1.14
N THR A 17 -6.27 24.55 -2.28
CA THR A 17 -7.54 24.36 -3.01
C THR A 17 -7.98 22.90 -3.08
N SER A 18 -7.15 21.97 -2.60
CA SER A 18 -7.38 20.53 -2.70
C SER A 18 -6.96 19.78 -1.44
N VAL A 19 -7.61 18.65 -1.19
CA VAL A 19 -7.29 17.73 -0.10
C VAL A 19 -7.12 16.32 -0.65
N THR A 20 -5.98 15.70 -0.34
CA THR A 20 -5.76 14.27 -0.55
C THR A 20 -6.36 13.50 0.63
N LEU A 21 -7.41 12.75 0.38
CA LEU A 21 -8.25 12.10 1.39
C LEU A 21 -8.09 10.59 1.32
N ALA A 22 -7.68 9.97 2.43
CA ALA A 22 -7.55 8.51 2.54
C ALA A 22 -8.90 7.82 2.33
N ALA A 23 -8.98 7.00 1.28
CA ALA A 23 -10.09 6.09 1.02
C ALA A 23 -9.75 4.67 1.50
N THR A 24 -8.48 4.29 1.39
CA THR A 24 -7.92 3.11 2.05
C THR A 24 -6.63 3.52 2.73
N TYR A 25 -6.30 2.87 3.84
CA TYR A 25 -5.03 3.13 4.51
C TYR A 25 -4.56 1.92 5.29
N HIS A 26 -3.26 1.81 5.50
CA HIS A 26 -2.63 0.76 6.31
C HIS A 26 -2.61 1.10 7.80
N ALA A 27 -2.10 0.17 8.63
CA ALA A 27 -1.95 0.42 10.06
C ALA A 27 -1.04 1.63 10.32
N THR A 28 -1.47 2.55 11.20
CA THR A 28 -0.72 3.75 11.55
C THR A 28 -1.22 4.37 12.85
N ARG A 29 -0.34 5.11 13.53
CA ARG A 29 -0.72 6.09 14.55
C ARG A 29 -0.58 7.48 13.94
N ALA A 30 -1.71 8.10 13.60
CA ALA A 30 -1.75 9.39 12.91
C ALA A 30 -2.07 10.54 13.87
N ALA A 31 -1.34 11.65 13.75
CA ALA A 31 -1.62 12.87 14.52
C ALA A 31 -2.78 13.67 13.91
N THR A 32 -3.62 14.25 14.77
CA THR A 32 -4.72 15.15 14.39
C THR A 32 -4.69 16.44 15.23
N PRO A 33 -3.61 17.23 15.16
CA PRO A 33 -3.31 18.28 16.14
C PRO A 33 -4.38 19.37 16.26
N HIS A 34 -5.11 19.66 15.16
CA HIS A 34 -6.12 20.72 15.10
C HIS A 34 -7.57 20.22 15.23
N HIS A 35 -7.80 18.90 15.32
CA HIS A 35 -9.15 18.38 15.45
C HIS A 35 -9.71 18.73 16.85
N PRO A 36 -10.96 19.17 17.03
CA PRO A 36 -11.42 19.67 18.34
C PRO A 36 -11.41 18.60 19.44
N ALA A 37 -11.84 17.37 19.12
CA ALA A 37 -12.04 16.30 20.11
C ALA A 37 -11.08 15.09 20.01
N ARG A 38 -10.14 15.10 19.06
CA ARG A 38 -9.20 13.98 18.83
C ARG A 38 -7.82 14.55 18.62
N ARG A 39 -6.78 13.89 19.12
CA ARG A 39 -5.38 14.28 18.90
C ARG A 39 -4.59 13.20 18.18
N LEU A 40 -5.07 11.96 18.25
CA LEU A 40 -4.48 10.79 17.62
C LEU A 40 -5.58 9.94 17.02
N VAL A 41 -5.24 9.22 15.95
CA VAL A 41 -6.02 8.12 15.40
C VAL A 41 -5.11 6.91 15.34
N ASP A 42 -5.47 5.86 16.05
CA ASP A 42 -4.78 4.58 15.99
C ASP A 42 -5.54 3.67 15.02
N ALA A 43 -5.05 3.59 13.79
CA ALA A 43 -5.50 2.65 12.76
C ALA A 43 -4.77 1.32 12.95
N ALA A 44 -5.49 0.30 13.41
CA ALA A 44 -4.88 -0.96 13.84
C ALA A 44 -4.47 -1.88 12.67
N HIS A 45 -5.12 -1.73 11.51
CA HIS A 45 -4.91 -2.59 10.34
C HIS A 45 -5.21 -1.84 9.04
N SER A 46 -4.90 -2.46 7.91
CA SER A 46 -5.28 -1.92 6.61
C SER A 46 -6.79 -2.06 6.38
N ALA A 47 -7.46 -0.96 6.04
CA ALA A 47 -8.90 -0.92 5.89
C ALA A 47 -9.37 -0.02 4.74
N LEU A 48 -10.56 -0.33 4.24
CA LEU A 48 -11.34 0.51 3.33
C LEU A 48 -12.26 1.39 4.16
N TYR A 49 -12.17 2.72 4.01
CA TYR A 49 -12.94 3.71 4.77
C TYR A 49 -14.34 3.94 4.15
N ARG A 50 -14.97 2.84 3.75
CA ARG A 50 -16.29 2.74 3.13
C ARG A 50 -17.03 1.55 3.75
N PRO A 51 -18.35 1.39 3.47
CA PRO A 51 -19.05 0.16 3.83
C PRO A 51 -18.30 -1.08 3.33
N ALA A 52 -18.37 -2.17 4.09
CA ALA A 52 -17.74 -3.42 3.69
C ALA A 52 -18.33 -3.88 2.34
N PRO A 53 -17.50 -4.30 1.38
CA PRO A 53 -18.01 -4.85 0.13
C PRO A 53 -18.77 -6.15 0.40
N ASP A 54 -19.86 -6.37 -0.33
CA ASP A 54 -20.56 -7.65 -0.32
C ASP A 54 -19.65 -8.76 -0.89
N PRO A 55 -19.32 -9.80 -0.12
CA PRO A 55 -18.52 -10.92 -0.59
C PRO A 55 -19.11 -11.68 -1.79
N ALA A 56 -20.44 -11.62 -1.96
CA ALA A 56 -21.15 -12.25 -3.07
C ALA A 56 -21.20 -11.36 -4.32
N ALA A 57 -20.83 -10.07 -4.22
CA ALA A 57 -20.81 -9.18 -5.38
C ALA A 57 -19.84 -9.72 -6.45
N PRO A 58 -20.14 -9.55 -7.75
CA PRO A 58 -19.32 -10.10 -8.84
C PRO A 58 -17.83 -9.75 -8.76
N ARG A 59 -17.49 -8.58 -8.20
CA ARG A 59 -16.12 -8.09 -8.02
C ARG A 59 -15.31 -8.86 -6.96
N TRP A 60 -15.99 -9.46 -5.98
CA TRP A 60 -15.39 -10.09 -4.79
C TRP A 60 -15.66 -11.59 -4.69
N ALA A 61 -16.55 -12.13 -5.53
CA ALA A 61 -16.87 -13.55 -5.58
C ALA A 61 -15.61 -14.40 -5.82
N GLY A 62 -15.29 -15.28 -4.87
CA GLY A 62 -14.12 -16.16 -4.93
C GLY A 62 -12.77 -15.48 -4.62
N ALA A 63 -12.74 -14.19 -4.30
CA ALA A 63 -11.51 -13.48 -3.97
C ALA A 63 -10.96 -13.90 -2.59
N ARG A 64 -9.70 -14.33 -2.53
CA ARG A 64 -9.00 -14.58 -1.25
C ARG A 64 -8.69 -13.26 -0.54
N LEU A 65 -8.27 -12.25 -1.31
CA LEU A 65 -7.97 -10.91 -0.83
C LEU A 65 -9.23 -10.03 -0.79
N ARG A 66 -9.55 -9.50 0.39
CA ARG A 66 -10.67 -8.57 0.62
C ARG A 66 -10.28 -7.51 1.65
N PRO A 67 -10.71 -6.25 1.51
CA PRO A 67 -10.41 -5.21 2.48
C PRO A 67 -11.13 -5.47 3.81
N ALA A 68 -10.54 -5.01 4.90
CA ALA A 68 -11.22 -4.96 6.19
C ALA A 68 -11.97 -3.63 6.37
N THR A 69 -12.89 -3.59 7.33
CA THR A 69 -13.54 -2.36 7.78
C THR A 69 -12.71 -1.68 8.88
N PRO A 70 -12.76 -0.34 8.99
CA PRO A 70 -12.12 0.39 10.07
C PRO A 70 -12.95 0.31 11.35
N ALA A 71 -12.27 0.23 12.50
CA ALA A 71 -12.91 0.34 13.81
C ALA A 71 -12.70 1.72 14.48
N TRP A 72 -11.96 2.62 13.82
CA TRP A 72 -11.47 3.90 14.38
C TRP A 72 -12.09 5.16 13.76
N THR A 73 -13.05 5.00 12.84
CA THR A 73 -13.66 6.12 12.09
C THR A 73 -14.93 6.68 12.73
N GLY A 74 -15.34 6.16 13.90
CA GLY A 74 -16.57 6.56 14.57
C GLY A 74 -17.81 5.90 13.96
N PRO A 75 -19.02 6.44 14.20
CA PRO A 75 -20.28 5.80 13.80
C PRO A 75 -20.65 6.00 12.32
N GLU A 76 -19.93 6.87 11.60
CA GLU A 76 -20.19 7.10 10.17
C GLU A 76 -19.84 5.84 9.36
N PRO A 77 -20.82 5.20 8.68
CA PRO A 77 -20.59 3.97 7.91
C PRO A 77 -19.80 4.21 6.61
N ASP A 78 -19.84 5.43 6.06
CA ASP A 78 -19.13 5.84 4.84
C ASP A 78 -18.21 7.05 5.13
N PRO A 79 -17.14 6.89 5.93
CA PRO A 79 -16.34 8.02 6.38
C PRO A 79 -15.58 8.69 5.23
N PHE A 80 -15.11 7.93 4.23
CA PHE A 80 -14.50 8.50 3.04
C PHE A 80 -15.50 9.30 2.19
N GLY A 81 -16.66 8.73 1.87
CA GLY A 81 -17.65 9.40 1.02
C GLY A 81 -18.29 10.59 1.71
N ALA A 82 -18.58 10.50 3.01
CA ALA A 82 -19.09 11.63 3.80
C ALA A 82 -18.08 12.79 3.82
N ALA A 83 -16.80 12.46 4.03
CA ALA A 83 -15.71 13.44 4.00
C ALA A 83 -15.54 14.09 2.62
N ALA A 84 -15.56 13.30 1.55
CA ALA A 84 -15.43 13.80 0.18
C ALA A 84 -16.58 14.76 -0.17
N ARG A 85 -17.84 14.38 0.12
CA ARG A 85 -19.02 15.23 -0.11
C ARG A 85 -18.93 16.56 0.65
N LEU A 86 -18.49 16.52 1.91
CA LEU A 86 -18.30 17.74 2.72
C LEU A 86 -17.27 18.67 2.08
N LEU A 87 -16.09 18.16 1.71
CA LEU A 87 -15.03 18.98 1.10
C LEU A 87 -15.47 19.57 -0.23
N ARG A 88 -16.18 18.79 -1.05
CA ARG A 88 -16.74 19.24 -2.33
C ARG A 88 -17.80 20.32 -2.14
N ALA A 89 -18.67 20.21 -1.14
CA ALA A 89 -19.65 21.24 -0.80
C ALA A 89 -18.97 22.55 -0.34
N GLU A 90 -17.80 22.44 0.26
CA GLU A 90 -16.93 23.56 0.63
C GLU A 90 -16.06 24.06 -0.55
N GLY A 91 -16.27 23.57 -1.78
CA GLY A 91 -15.54 24.00 -2.96
C GLY A 91 -14.05 23.58 -2.99
N LEU A 92 -13.66 22.59 -2.18
CA LEU A 92 -12.31 22.02 -2.20
C LEU A 92 -12.28 20.79 -3.10
N ALA A 93 -11.28 20.71 -3.97
CA ALA A 93 -11.05 19.51 -4.79
C ALA A 93 -10.60 18.33 -3.90
N VAL A 94 -11.00 17.12 -4.27
CA VAL A 94 -10.72 15.90 -3.50
C VAL A 94 -9.93 14.91 -4.34
N THR A 95 -8.72 14.57 -3.89
CA THR A 95 -7.94 13.46 -4.45
C THR A 95 -8.10 12.25 -3.55
N ALA A 96 -8.65 11.15 -4.07
CA ALA A 96 -8.75 9.89 -3.34
C ALA A 96 -7.36 9.28 -3.16
N TRP A 97 -6.94 9.00 -1.93
CA TRP A 97 -5.69 8.30 -1.65
C TRP A 97 -5.97 6.84 -1.34
N LEU A 98 -5.39 5.97 -2.17
CA LEU A 98 -5.58 4.52 -2.15
C LEU A 98 -4.24 3.84 -1.89
N VAL A 99 -4.12 3.26 -0.70
CA VAL A 99 -3.07 2.30 -0.39
C VAL A 99 -3.50 0.91 -0.89
N LEU A 100 -2.73 0.31 -1.79
CA LEU A 100 -3.08 -0.95 -2.45
C LEU A 100 -2.33 -2.15 -1.84
N GLY A 101 -1.05 -2.33 -2.20
CA GLY A 101 -0.24 -3.50 -1.85
C GLY A 101 0.34 -3.49 -0.43
N HIS A 102 0.07 -2.46 0.37
CA HIS A 102 0.57 -2.35 1.73
C HIS A 102 -0.48 -2.85 2.73
N ASP A 103 -0.47 -4.16 3.02
CA ASP A 103 -1.43 -4.79 3.92
C ASP A 103 -0.83 -5.96 4.71
N SER A 104 -0.38 -5.67 5.94
CA SER A 104 0.17 -6.66 6.86
C SER A 104 -0.82 -7.75 7.25
N ARG A 105 -2.13 -7.44 7.28
CA ARG A 105 -3.17 -8.43 7.62
C ARG A 105 -3.31 -9.43 6.49
N LEU A 106 -3.45 -8.96 5.25
CA LEU A 106 -3.54 -9.82 4.07
C LEU A 106 -2.23 -10.59 3.84
N GLY A 107 -1.07 -9.95 3.96
CA GLY A 107 0.20 -10.64 3.77
C GLY A 107 0.51 -11.66 4.86
N THR A 108 -0.01 -11.47 6.08
CA THR A 108 0.03 -12.50 7.13
C THR A 108 -0.87 -13.69 6.79
N ALA A 109 -2.09 -13.44 6.33
CA ALA A 109 -3.04 -14.49 5.94
C ALA A 109 -2.66 -15.24 4.64
N HIS A 110 -1.95 -14.58 3.73
CA HIS A 110 -1.57 -15.10 2.42
C HIS A 110 -0.07 -14.87 2.15
N PRO A 111 0.83 -15.57 2.88
CA PRO A 111 2.28 -15.48 2.69
C PRO A 111 2.73 -15.66 1.24
N ASP A 112 2.04 -16.52 0.52
CA ASP A 112 2.34 -16.88 -0.87
C ASP A 112 2.21 -15.71 -1.84
N LEU A 113 1.54 -14.63 -1.44
CA LEU A 113 1.31 -13.42 -2.23
C LEU A 113 2.21 -12.25 -1.82
N THR A 114 3.10 -12.43 -0.84
CA THR A 114 3.96 -11.34 -0.36
C THR A 114 5.25 -11.23 -1.14
N VAL A 115 5.92 -10.10 -0.98
CA VAL A 115 7.33 -9.95 -1.34
C VAL A 115 8.16 -10.93 -0.53
N VAL A 116 9.14 -11.55 -1.19
CA VAL A 116 10.08 -12.49 -0.58
C VAL A 116 11.48 -12.08 -1.00
N ASN A 117 12.40 -11.84 -0.08
CA ASN A 117 13.75 -11.43 -0.46
C ASN A 117 14.61 -12.61 -0.99
N CYS A 118 15.86 -12.33 -1.36
CA CYS A 118 16.78 -13.35 -1.87
C CYS A 118 17.20 -14.42 -0.83
N TYR A 119 16.89 -14.21 0.45
CA TYR A 119 17.11 -15.17 1.54
C TYR A 119 15.86 -16.03 1.83
N GLY A 120 14.73 -15.76 1.18
CA GLY A 120 13.48 -16.49 1.40
C GLY A 120 12.62 -15.89 2.52
N GLU A 121 12.95 -14.70 3.00
CA GLU A 121 12.21 -14.02 4.07
C GLU A 121 11.02 -13.24 3.50
N HIS A 122 9.86 -13.38 4.12
CA HIS A 122 8.62 -12.76 3.67
C HIS A 122 8.41 -11.37 4.28
N TYR A 123 8.20 -10.36 3.44
CA TYR A 123 7.78 -9.03 3.88
C TYR A 123 6.26 -8.98 3.98
N ARG A 124 5.74 -9.30 5.16
CA ARG A 124 4.29 -9.45 5.40
C ARG A 124 3.48 -8.19 5.14
N TYR A 125 4.09 -7.02 5.23
CA TYR A 125 3.48 -5.74 4.90
C TYR A 125 3.32 -5.50 3.39
N ALA A 126 3.98 -6.29 2.53
CA ALA A 126 4.12 -6.01 1.10
C ALA A 126 3.53 -7.13 0.25
N LEU A 127 2.34 -6.93 -0.32
CA LEU A 127 1.79 -7.78 -1.37
C LEU A 127 2.56 -7.56 -2.68
N CYS A 128 2.87 -8.62 -3.41
CA CYS A 128 3.67 -8.54 -4.63
C CYS A 128 2.78 -8.39 -5.87
N PRO A 129 2.87 -7.27 -6.63
CA PRO A 129 2.03 -7.02 -7.80
C PRO A 129 2.35 -7.93 -9.00
N SER A 130 3.41 -8.74 -8.94
CA SER A 130 3.67 -9.78 -9.94
C SER A 130 2.58 -10.86 -9.93
N HIS A 131 1.90 -11.05 -8.80
CA HIS A 131 0.73 -11.94 -8.73
C HIS A 131 -0.48 -11.26 -9.39
N ALA A 132 -1.11 -11.95 -10.35
CA ALA A 132 -2.34 -11.47 -10.97
C ALA A 132 -3.46 -11.23 -9.94
N GLU A 133 -3.52 -12.07 -8.91
CA GLU A 133 -4.46 -11.94 -7.80
C GLU A 133 -4.30 -10.63 -7.02
N VAL A 134 -3.06 -10.19 -6.76
CA VAL A 134 -2.78 -8.92 -6.08
C VAL A 134 -3.18 -7.73 -6.94
N ARG A 135 -2.96 -7.79 -8.26
CA ARG A 135 -3.44 -6.75 -9.20
C ARG A 135 -4.96 -6.69 -9.27
N ALA A 136 -5.63 -7.85 -9.32
CA ALA A 136 -7.08 -7.93 -9.30
C ALA A 136 -7.65 -7.34 -8.00
N TYR A 137 -7.05 -7.64 -6.84
CA TYR A 137 -7.38 -7.02 -5.56
C TYR A 137 -7.24 -5.50 -5.60
N GLY A 138 -6.10 -4.98 -6.07
CA GLY A 138 -5.87 -3.54 -6.16
C GLY A 138 -6.90 -2.82 -7.04
N ALA A 139 -7.23 -3.40 -8.20
CA ALA A 139 -8.25 -2.87 -9.10
C ALA A 139 -9.65 -2.91 -8.48
N ALA A 140 -10.01 -4.03 -7.84
CA ALA A 140 -11.29 -4.18 -7.15
C ALA A 140 -11.43 -3.18 -6.00
N LEU A 141 -10.39 -3.02 -5.18
CA LEU A 141 -10.35 -2.09 -4.07
C LEU A 141 -10.50 -0.63 -4.53
N ALA A 142 -9.80 -0.25 -5.60
CA ALA A 142 -9.92 1.09 -6.17
C ALA A 142 -11.34 1.34 -6.70
N ALA A 143 -11.93 0.38 -7.41
CA ALA A 143 -13.30 0.50 -7.91
C ALA A 143 -14.32 0.60 -6.76
N GLU A 144 -14.14 -0.17 -5.68
CA GLU A 144 -15.00 -0.11 -4.49
C GLU A 144 -14.92 1.24 -3.75
N ALA A 145 -13.69 1.75 -3.61
CA ALA A 145 -13.44 3.00 -2.92
C ALA A 145 -14.04 4.21 -3.67
N LEU A 146 -14.02 4.19 -5.00
CA LEU A 146 -14.41 5.31 -5.84
C LEU A 146 -15.91 5.30 -6.23
N ASP A 147 -16.59 4.16 -6.11
CA ASP A 147 -17.96 4.00 -6.58
C ASP A 147 -18.93 5.02 -5.95
N GLY A 148 -19.52 5.88 -6.78
CA GLY A 148 -20.46 6.92 -6.35
C GLY A 148 -19.88 8.02 -5.45
N VAL A 149 -18.55 8.16 -5.33
CA VAL A 149 -17.92 9.23 -4.53
C VAL A 149 -17.45 10.39 -5.42
N PRO A 150 -17.81 11.65 -5.12
CA PRO A 150 -17.37 12.79 -5.92
C PRO A 150 -15.91 13.14 -5.62
N VAL A 151 -15.00 12.72 -6.51
CA VAL A 151 -13.55 12.99 -6.42
C VAL A 151 -13.04 13.60 -7.73
N ASP A 152 -11.95 14.34 -7.63
CA ASP A 152 -11.30 15.06 -8.73
C ASP A 152 -10.02 14.36 -9.22
N GLY A 153 -9.48 13.43 -8.43
CA GLY A 153 -8.27 12.70 -8.76
C GLY A 153 -8.03 11.48 -7.88
N VAL A 154 -6.99 10.73 -8.23
CA VAL A 154 -6.57 9.52 -7.52
C VAL A 154 -5.06 9.57 -7.28
N SER A 155 -4.66 9.28 -6.04
CA SER A 155 -3.28 9.05 -5.62
C SER A 155 -3.13 7.59 -5.20
N LEU A 156 -2.27 6.84 -5.90
CA LEU A 156 -2.01 5.44 -5.61
C LEU A 156 -0.73 5.28 -4.81
N GLU A 157 -0.82 4.65 -3.64
CA GLU A 157 0.31 4.27 -2.81
C GLU A 157 0.45 2.75 -2.75
N GLY A 158 1.70 2.26 -2.73
CA GLY A 158 1.97 0.82 -2.70
C GLY A 158 1.40 0.10 -3.94
N CYS A 159 1.30 0.80 -5.08
CA CYS A 159 0.92 0.20 -6.37
C CYS A 159 2.05 -0.65 -6.96
N GLY A 160 3.30 -0.28 -6.65
CA GLY A 160 4.48 -1.07 -6.94
C GLY A 160 4.86 -1.97 -5.78
N GLN A 161 5.91 -2.76 -5.99
CA GLN A 161 6.51 -3.58 -4.95
C GLN A 161 7.13 -2.72 -3.84
N LEU A 162 6.83 -3.04 -2.59
CA LEU A 162 7.54 -2.47 -1.43
C LEU A 162 8.81 -3.27 -1.14
N GLY A 163 9.81 -2.58 -0.59
CA GLY A 163 11.13 -3.12 -0.27
C GLY A 163 11.34 -3.37 1.22
N VAL A 164 12.58 -3.69 1.58
CA VAL A 164 12.99 -3.99 2.96
C VAL A 164 12.88 -2.78 3.91
N VAL A 165 13.00 -1.56 3.37
CA VAL A 165 12.89 -0.33 4.14
C VAL A 165 11.44 0.09 4.21
N HIS A 166 10.84 -0.02 5.40
CA HIS A 166 9.39 0.17 5.59
C HIS A 166 9.02 0.91 6.88
N ALA A 167 9.89 0.90 7.90
CA ALA A 167 9.67 1.50 9.22
C ALA A 167 8.45 0.90 9.96
N GLY A 168 8.51 -0.42 10.19
CA GLY A 168 7.49 -1.20 10.89
C GLY A 168 7.43 -0.98 12.40
N THR A 169 6.53 -1.72 13.07
CA THR A 169 6.30 -1.59 14.52
C THR A 169 7.57 -1.92 15.31
N HIS A 170 8.09 -0.92 16.02
CA HIS A 170 9.33 -1.01 16.82
C HIS A 170 10.54 -1.52 16.01
N GLU A 171 10.59 -1.17 14.72
CA GLU A 171 11.64 -1.61 13.82
C GLU A 171 13.01 -1.01 14.18
N LYS A 172 14.06 -1.84 14.07
CA LYS A 172 15.46 -1.50 14.37
C LYS A 172 16.37 -1.82 13.18
N THR A 173 15.98 -1.35 12.00
CA THR A 173 16.70 -1.58 10.75
C THR A 173 17.44 -0.34 10.25
N ASP A 174 17.24 0.82 10.88
CA ASP A 174 17.94 2.04 10.49
C ASP A 174 19.46 1.89 10.63
N GLY A 175 20.18 2.26 9.58
CA GLY A 175 21.63 2.06 9.49
C GLY A 175 22.11 0.61 9.37
N ALA A 176 21.24 -0.40 9.30
CA ALA A 176 21.64 -1.81 9.23
C ALA A 176 22.25 -2.21 7.87
N TRP A 177 21.93 -1.48 6.81
CA TRP A 177 22.36 -1.75 5.45
C TRP A 177 22.77 -0.48 4.71
N THR A 178 23.70 -0.60 3.76
CA THR A 178 23.90 0.45 2.76
C THR A 178 22.66 0.59 1.87
N ALA A 179 22.52 1.73 1.19
CA ALA A 179 21.43 1.93 0.24
C ALA A 179 21.39 0.84 -0.85
N GLU A 180 22.55 0.34 -1.29
CA GLU A 180 22.64 -0.72 -2.29
C GLU A 180 22.18 -2.07 -1.72
N GLN A 181 22.64 -2.45 -0.53
CA GLN A 181 22.17 -3.66 0.14
C GLN A 181 20.65 -3.64 0.34
N ALA A 182 20.09 -2.50 0.75
CA ALA A 182 18.66 -2.33 0.90
C ALA A 182 17.91 -2.50 -0.44
N ARG A 183 18.44 -1.95 -1.55
CA ARG A 183 17.88 -2.16 -2.89
C ARG A 183 17.88 -3.64 -3.30
N LEU A 184 19.01 -4.33 -3.11
CA LEU A 184 19.15 -5.74 -3.46
C LEU A 184 18.22 -6.64 -2.62
N LEU A 185 18.09 -6.37 -1.31
CA LEU A 185 17.14 -7.05 -0.43
C LEU A 185 15.67 -6.78 -0.81
N SER A 186 15.41 -5.65 -1.46
CA SER A 186 14.07 -5.27 -1.93
C SER A 186 13.65 -5.93 -3.23
N VAL A 187 14.51 -6.72 -3.89
CA VAL A 187 14.14 -7.49 -5.08
C VAL A 187 13.35 -8.74 -4.67
N CYS A 188 12.07 -8.78 -5.05
CA CYS A 188 11.21 -9.92 -4.79
C CYS A 188 11.63 -11.15 -5.59
N CYS A 189 11.77 -12.24 -4.85
CA CYS A 189 12.03 -13.60 -5.28
C CYS A 189 10.82 -14.50 -4.96
N CYS A 190 9.58 -14.00 -4.99
CA CYS A 190 8.39 -14.86 -4.82
C CYS A 190 8.21 -15.77 -6.06
N ALA A 191 7.24 -16.69 -5.99
CA ALA A 191 6.95 -17.62 -7.08
C ALA A 191 6.58 -16.89 -8.39
N ALA A 192 5.78 -15.82 -8.32
CA ALA A 192 5.39 -15.06 -9.51
C ALA A 192 6.57 -14.32 -10.15
N CYS A 193 7.43 -13.67 -9.35
CA CYS A 193 8.65 -13.03 -9.85
C CYS A 193 9.61 -14.05 -10.47
N ALA A 194 9.79 -15.22 -9.83
CA ALA A 194 10.61 -16.30 -10.37
C ALA A 194 10.08 -16.81 -11.72
N ALA A 195 8.76 -17.00 -11.84
CA ALA A 195 8.15 -17.38 -13.12
C ALA A 195 8.37 -16.30 -14.20
N ALA A 196 8.26 -15.03 -13.84
CA ALA A 196 8.52 -13.91 -14.76
C ALA A 196 9.98 -13.87 -15.22
N TRP A 197 10.95 -14.20 -14.35
CA TRP A 197 12.36 -14.34 -14.73
C TRP A 197 12.58 -15.51 -15.69
N SER A 198 12.00 -16.69 -15.39
CA SER A 198 12.09 -17.85 -16.27
C SER A 198 11.53 -17.57 -17.67
N ALA A 199 10.41 -16.83 -17.76
CA ALA A 199 9.82 -16.42 -19.04
C ALA A 199 10.76 -15.52 -19.88
N ARG A 200 11.73 -14.86 -19.24
CA ARG A 200 12.78 -14.05 -19.87
C ARG A 200 14.10 -14.79 -20.05
N GLY A 201 14.12 -16.12 -19.84
CA GLY A 201 15.31 -16.95 -20.00
C GLY A 201 16.29 -16.92 -18.82
N LEU A 202 15.94 -16.28 -17.70
CA LEU A 202 16.76 -16.27 -16.51
C LEU A 202 16.52 -17.53 -15.66
N ASN A 203 17.56 -18.05 -15.01
CA ASN A 203 17.41 -19.09 -14.00
C ASN A 203 17.13 -18.45 -12.61
N PRO A 204 15.96 -18.68 -11.98
CA PRO A 204 15.64 -18.06 -10.70
C PRO A 204 16.59 -18.43 -9.56
N GLY A 205 17.17 -19.63 -9.59
CA GLY A 205 18.17 -20.06 -8.60
C GLY A 205 19.45 -19.24 -8.73
N SER A 206 19.95 -19.06 -9.95
CA SER A 206 21.11 -18.22 -10.24
C SER A 206 20.86 -16.76 -9.87
N VAL A 207 19.65 -16.23 -10.14
CA VAL A 207 19.28 -14.86 -9.76
C VAL A 207 19.34 -14.66 -8.25
N ARG A 208 18.72 -15.55 -7.47
CA ARG A 208 18.77 -15.50 -6.00
C ARG A 208 20.20 -15.64 -5.47
N ALA A 209 21.02 -16.46 -6.10
CA ALA A 209 22.42 -16.64 -5.70
C ALA A 209 23.23 -15.36 -5.95
N ALA A 210 23.06 -14.73 -7.10
CA ALA A 210 23.69 -13.46 -7.44
C ALA A 210 23.29 -12.34 -6.47
N LEU A 211 21.99 -12.19 -6.19
CA LEU A 211 21.48 -11.23 -5.21
C LEU A 211 22.09 -11.45 -3.82
N ARG A 212 22.12 -12.71 -3.33
CA ARG A 212 22.74 -13.03 -2.02
C ARG A 212 24.22 -12.71 -1.99
N THR A 213 24.95 -12.99 -3.07
CA THR A 213 26.38 -12.66 -3.17
C THR A 213 26.60 -11.15 -3.17
N ALA A 214 25.79 -10.39 -3.90
CA ALA A 214 25.85 -8.93 -3.94
C ALA A 214 25.55 -8.31 -2.57
N VAL A 215 24.50 -8.76 -1.87
CA VAL A 215 24.18 -8.30 -0.51
C VAL A 215 25.34 -8.55 0.47
N ARG A 216 25.93 -9.76 0.43
CA ARG A 216 27.03 -10.15 1.34
C ARG A 216 28.34 -9.41 1.05
N SER A 217 28.66 -9.20 -0.22
CA SER A 217 29.90 -8.54 -0.63
C SER A 217 29.81 -7.02 -0.58
N GLY A 218 28.59 -6.46 -0.57
CA GLY A 218 28.36 -5.02 -0.70
C GLY A 218 28.67 -4.49 -2.10
N LEU A 219 28.94 -5.36 -3.07
CA LEU A 219 29.21 -5.00 -4.45
C LEU A 219 27.89 -5.00 -5.25
N PRO A 220 27.72 -4.06 -6.20
CA PRO A 220 26.55 -4.03 -7.06
C PRO A 220 26.53 -5.25 -7.99
N LEU A 221 25.34 -5.55 -8.52
CA LEU A 221 25.21 -6.45 -9.66
C LEU A 221 25.88 -5.81 -10.90
N SER A 222 26.30 -6.62 -11.87
CA SER A 222 26.70 -6.08 -13.16
C SER A 222 25.53 -5.35 -13.82
N ASP A 223 25.80 -4.25 -14.53
CA ASP A 223 24.76 -3.43 -15.17
C ASP A 223 23.89 -4.26 -16.13
N GLU A 224 24.50 -5.16 -16.89
CA GLU A 224 23.80 -6.08 -17.80
C GLU A 224 22.80 -6.99 -17.04
N PHE A 225 23.24 -7.53 -15.90
CA PHE A 225 22.40 -8.41 -15.10
C PHE A 225 21.29 -7.63 -14.39
N ALA A 226 21.60 -6.45 -13.86
CA ALA A 226 20.63 -5.54 -13.26
C ALA A 226 19.56 -5.10 -14.29
N ALA A 227 19.98 -4.73 -15.50
CA ALA A 227 19.07 -4.36 -16.58
C ALA A 227 18.13 -5.52 -16.95
N THR A 228 18.66 -6.74 -17.08
CA THR A 228 17.85 -7.93 -17.41
C THR A 228 16.87 -8.29 -16.29
N LEU A 229 17.28 -8.10 -15.02
CA LEU A 229 16.46 -8.35 -13.84
C LEU A 229 15.28 -7.38 -13.76
N LEU A 230 15.55 -6.10 -14.03
CA LEU A 230 14.61 -4.98 -13.94
C LEU A 230 13.79 -4.73 -15.21
N ALA A 231 14.09 -5.44 -16.30
CA ALA A 231 13.31 -5.37 -17.54
C ALA A 231 11.84 -5.71 -17.25
N VAL A 232 10.95 -4.79 -17.63
CA VAL A 232 9.48 -4.88 -17.50
C VAL A 232 8.87 -5.23 -18.84
#